data_AF-A0A853DHH1-F1
#
_entry.id   AF-A0A853DHH1-F1
#
_cell.length_a   1.000
_cell.length_b   1.000
_cell.length_c   1.000
_cell.angle_alpha   90.00
_cell.angle_beta   90.00
_cell.angle_gamma   90.00
#
_symmetry.space_group_name_H-M   'P 1'
#
loop_
_entity.id
_entity.type
_entity.pdbx_description
1 polymer ?
#
loop_
_entity_poly.entity_id
_entity_poly.type
_entity_poly.pdbx_seq_one_letter_code
_entity_poly.pdbx_strand_id
1 'polypeptide(L)'
;MDYPIDKRVQHMIGGLDATGHPVPLQRQHLMATASGWPVSASTPDDIAQQLRVARDLYTHCLLVWEFNAVGVAWSLMAVESALRWALIARESVPFKRLINDGLSEGMYDDRTAEQLHVGRELRNEFSHPKNQPAFSLGMAAPMLETSHRVVAVICDAVEARSAPVEGAT
;
A
#
# COMPACT_ATOMS: atom_id res chain seq x y z
N MET A 1 6.91 -14.21 26.06
CA MET A 1 8.25 -14.25 25.42
C MET A 1 8.47 -12.89 24.83
N ASP A 2 9.37 -12.08 25.39
CA ASP A 2 9.72 -10.79 24.79
C ASP A 2 10.52 -11.06 23.52
N TYR A 3 10.00 -10.61 22.38
CA TYR A 3 10.73 -10.67 21.11
C TYR A 3 11.62 -9.43 21.04
N PRO A 4 12.96 -9.58 20.95
CA PRO A 4 13.85 -8.43 20.96
C PRO A 4 13.60 -7.55 19.73
N ILE A 5 13.69 -6.23 19.94
CA ILE A 5 13.65 -5.25 18.85
C ILE A 5 14.84 -5.49 17.91
N ASP A 6 14.60 -5.44 16.59
CA ASP A 6 15.61 -5.62 15.56
C ASP A 6 16.77 -4.63 15.76
N LYS A 7 18.01 -5.12 15.69
CA LYS A 7 19.21 -4.30 15.88
C LYS A 7 19.26 -3.06 14.97
N ARG A 8 18.66 -3.13 13.78
CA ARG A 8 18.63 -2.03 12.80
C ARG A 8 17.79 -0.84 13.26
N VAL A 9 16.84 -1.05 14.18
CA VAL A 9 15.95 0.03 14.66
C VAL A 9 16.34 0.59 16.02
N GLN A 10 17.32 -0.03 16.72
CA GLN A 10 17.70 0.33 18.09
C GLN A 10 18.17 1.78 18.26
N HIS A 11 18.69 2.40 17.19
CA HIS A 11 19.19 3.78 17.22
C HIS A 11 18.31 4.75 16.40
N MET A 12 17.14 4.31 15.93
CA MET A 12 16.24 5.17 15.18
C MET A 12 15.48 6.11 16.12
N ILE A 13 15.36 7.36 15.70
CA ILE A 13 14.59 8.41 16.38
C ILE A 13 13.17 8.38 15.82
N GLY A 14 12.18 8.26 16.70
CA GLY A 14 10.76 8.25 16.34
C GLY A 14 10.11 9.63 16.30
N GLY A 15 10.78 10.64 16.87
CA GLY A 15 10.30 12.00 16.95
C GLY A 15 11.06 12.79 18.01
N LEU A 16 10.53 13.96 18.36
CA LEU A 16 11.01 14.77 19.47
C LEU A 16 9.91 14.84 20.55
N ASP A 17 10.29 14.89 21.82
CA ASP A 17 9.37 15.18 22.91
C ASP A 17 8.99 16.67 22.97
N ALA A 18 8.13 17.04 23.94
CA ALA A 18 7.68 18.43 24.12
C ALA A 18 8.82 19.43 24.43
N THR A 19 9.99 18.93 24.82
CA THR A 19 11.19 19.73 25.12
C THR A 19 12.20 19.72 23.97
N GLY A 20 11.90 19.04 22.86
CA GLY A 20 12.77 18.95 21.68
C GLY A 20 13.81 17.84 21.76
N HIS A 21 13.76 16.94 22.76
CA HIS A 21 14.71 15.84 22.84
C HIS A 21 14.28 14.65 21.98
N PRO A 22 15.22 13.96 21.32
CA PRO A 22 14.90 12.80 20.50
C PRO A 22 14.38 11.64 21.35
N VAL A 23 13.25 11.08 20.92
CA VAL A 23 12.69 9.87 21.53
C VAL A 23 12.95 8.64 20.65
N PRO A 24 13.24 7.46 21.23
CA PRO A 24 13.42 6.24 20.46
C PRO A 24 12.21 5.92 19.59
N LEU A 25 12.44 5.32 18.43
CA LEU A 25 11.37 4.82 17.60
C LEU A 25 10.59 3.73 18.35
N GLN A 26 9.26 3.82 18.30
CA GLN A 26 8.33 2.95 19.01
C GLN A 26 7.19 2.59 18.05
N ARG A 27 6.50 1.49 18.34
CA ARG A 27 5.38 1.02 17.50
C ARG A 27 4.31 2.10 17.31
N GLN A 28 4.04 2.90 18.34
CA GLN A 28 3.06 4.00 18.28
C GLN A 28 3.39 5.03 17.19
N HIS A 29 4.67 5.32 16.93
CA HIS A 29 5.08 6.24 15.89
C HIS A 29 4.76 5.67 14.50
N LEU A 30 5.02 4.38 14.29
CA LEU A 30 4.68 3.68 13.05
C LEU A 30 3.17 3.55 12.84
N MET A 31 2.43 3.29 13.93
CA MET A 31 0.97 3.26 13.89
C MET A 31 0.39 4.62 13.52
N ALA A 32 0.93 5.71 14.09
CA ALA A 32 0.52 7.07 13.74
C ALA A 32 0.73 7.33 12.24
N THR A 33 1.89 6.98 11.69
CA THR A 33 2.15 7.07 10.25
C THR A 33 1.16 6.25 9.43
N ALA A 34 0.97 4.97 9.77
CA ALA A 34 0.11 4.06 9.02
C ALA A 34 -1.38 4.43 9.10
N SER A 35 -1.81 5.06 10.20
CA SER A 35 -3.18 5.55 10.40
C SER A 35 -3.55 6.69 9.46
N GLY A 36 -2.56 7.43 8.96
CA GLY A 36 -2.75 8.50 7.97
C GLY A 36 -2.95 8.00 6.54
N TRP A 37 -2.71 6.72 6.26
CA TRP A 37 -2.93 6.16 4.92
C TRP A 37 -4.42 5.95 4.68
N PRO A 38 -4.96 6.29 3.49
CA PRO A 38 -6.40 6.21 3.26
C PRO A 38 -6.89 4.77 3.04
N VAL A 39 -8.13 4.49 3.43
CA VAL A 39 -8.95 3.38 2.91
C VAL A 39 -10.29 4.00 2.60
N SER A 40 -10.77 3.87 1.36
CA SER A 40 -12.07 4.40 0.99
C SER A 40 -13.19 3.54 1.59
N ALA A 41 -14.34 4.15 1.89
CA ALA A 41 -15.56 3.43 2.22
C ALA A 41 -16.04 2.54 1.05
N SER A 42 -15.65 2.89 -0.18
CA SER A 42 -15.92 2.12 -1.40
C SER A 42 -15.00 0.91 -1.58
N THR A 43 -14.00 0.73 -0.71
CA THR A 43 -13.03 -0.38 -0.82
C THR A 43 -13.67 -1.68 -0.34
N PRO A 44 -13.70 -2.75 -1.18
CA PRO A 44 -14.20 -4.07 -0.77
C PRO A 44 -13.43 -4.66 0.42
N ASP A 45 -14.14 -5.44 1.25
CA ASP A 45 -13.62 -5.98 2.52
C ASP A 45 -12.33 -6.80 2.38
N ASP A 46 -12.22 -7.59 1.31
CA ASP A 46 -11.04 -8.43 1.04
C ASP A 46 -9.80 -7.58 0.68
N ILE A 47 -9.98 -6.55 -0.14
CA ILE A 47 -8.92 -5.58 -0.48
C ILE A 47 -8.56 -4.73 0.75
N ALA A 48 -9.55 -4.29 1.53
CA ALA A 48 -9.34 -3.56 2.78
C ALA A 48 -8.56 -4.40 3.79
N GLN A 49 -8.84 -5.71 3.85
CA GLN A 49 -8.07 -6.64 4.67
C GLN A 49 -6.62 -6.77 4.22
N GLN A 50 -6.34 -6.82 2.92
CA GLN A 50 -4.96 -6.82 2.40
C GLN A 50 -4.23 -5.53 2.82
N LEU A 51 -4.84 -4.36 2.64
CA LEU A 51 -4.26 -3.08 3.07
C LEU A 51 -4.00 -3.02 4.57
N ARG A 52 -4.92 -3.55 5.39
CA ARG A 52 -4.72 -3.69 6.85
C ARG A 52 -3.52 -4.56 7.17
N VAL A 53 -3.37 -5.72 6.53
CA VAL A 53 -2.20 -6.60 6.75
C VAL A 53 -0.89 -5.89 6.37
N ALA A 54 -0.88 -5.12 5.27
CA ALA A 54 0.28 -4.32 4.88
C ALA A 54 0.64 -3.26 5.95
N ARG A 55 -0.36 -2.61 6.56
CA ARG A 55 -0.17 -1.70 7.71
C ARG A 55 0.42 -2.44 8.91
N ASP A 56 -0.15 -3.58 9.27
CA ASP A 56 0.29 -4.34 10.43
C ASP A 56 1.76 -4.76 10.26
N LEU A 57 2.14 -5.27 9.09
CA LEU A 57 3.52 -5.60 8.74
C LEU A 57 4.47 -4.41 8.92
N TYR A 58 4.08 -3.22 8.45
CA TYR A 58 4.86 -2.00 8.68
C TYR A 58 5.01 -1.68 10.17
N THR A 59 3.94 -1.74 10.96
CA THR A 59 4.02 -1.45 12.41
C THR A 59 4.85 -2.49 13.17
N HIS A 60 4.90 -3.72 12.67
CA HIS A 60 5.67 -4.82 13.24
C HIS A 60 7.11 -4.89 12.72
N CYS A 61 7.52 -3.99 11.82
CA CYS A 61 8.87 -4.00 11.27
C CYS A 61 9.97 -3.72 12.32
N LEU A 62 9.59 -3.20 13.50
CA LEU A 62 10.50 -3.05 14.64
C LEU A 62 10.98 -4.39 15.19
N LEU A 63 10.20 -5.44 15.00
CA LEU A 63 10.51 -6.81 15.42
C LEU A 63 11.25 -7.56 14.32
N VAL A 64 10.81 -7.40 13.08
CA VAL A 64 11.39 -8.03 11.89
C VAL A 64 11.49 -6.98 10.79
N TRP A 65 12.69 -6.45 10.55
CA TRP A 65 12.89 -5.35 9.58
C TRP A 65 12.39 -5.69 8.17
N GLU A 66 12.51 -6.96 7.79
CA GLU A 66 12.08 -7.49 6.48
C GLU A 66 10.57 -7.31 6.25
N PHE A 67 9.76 -7.13 7.31
CA PHE A 67 8.34 -6.82 7.17
C PHE A 67 8.09 -5.49 6.45
N ASN A 68 9.06 -4.58 6.36
CA ASN A 68 8.96 -3.42 5.48
C ASN A 68 8.78 -3.84 4.01
N ALA A 69 9.62 -4.75 3.53
CA ALA A 69 9.57 -5.22 2.15
C ALA A 69 8.32 -6.09 1.91
N VAL A 70 7.99 -6.97 2.87
CA VAL A 70 6.78 -7.81 2.79
C VAL A 70 5.50 -6.96 2.79
N GLY A 71 5.45 -5.91 3.61
CA GLY A 71 4.33 -4.96 3.64
C GLY A 71 4.12 -4.29 2.29
N VAL A 72 5.19 -3.82 1.64
CA VAL A 72 5.10 -3.24 0.28
C VAL A 72 4.64 -4.29 -0.75
N ALA A 73 5.16 -5.51 -0.70
CA ALA A 73 4.69 -6.57 -1.58
C ALA A 73 3.18 -6.83 -1.39
N TRP A 74 2.70 -6.84 -0.15
CA TRP A 74 1.30 -7.05 0.18
C TRP A 74 0.41 -5.88 -0.25
N SER A 75 0.88 -4.64 -0.16
CA SER A 75 0.13 -3.48 -0.66
C SER A 75 0.05 -3.44 -2.19
N LEU A 76 1.10 -3.89 -2.90
CA LEU A 76 1.07 -4.03 -4.36
C LEU A 76 0.10 -5.12 -4.82
N MET A 77 -0.03 -6.22 -4.06
CA MET A 77 -1.08 -7.21 -4.31
C MET A 77 -2.48 -6.63 -4.09
N ALA A 78 -2.67 -5.77 -3.08
CA ALA A 78 -3.94 -5.07 -2.88
C ALA A 78 -4.32 -4.17 -4.07
N VAL A 79 -3.34 -3.47 -4.63
CA VAL A 79 -3.52 -2.68 -5.86
C VAL A 79 -3.92 -3.57 -7.05
N GLU A 80 -3.24 -4.70 -7.25
CA GLU A 80 -3.57 -5.65 -8.31
C GLU A 80 -4.99 -6.22 -8.12
N SER A 81 -5.35 -6.60 -6.89
CA SER A 81 -6.70 -7.06 -6.53
C SER A 81 -7.77 -5.99 -6.79
N ALA A 82 -7.50 -4.73 -6.45
CA ALA A 82 -8.42 -3.62 -6.70
C ALA A 82 -8.70 -3.42 -8.20
N LEU A 83 -7.67 -3.46 -9.05
CA LEU A 83 -7.86 -3.37 -10.49
C LEU A 83 -8.64 -4.58 -11.05
N ARG A 84 -8.35 -5.79 -10.56
CA ARG A 84 -9.07 -7.00 -11.01
C ARG A 84 -10.55 -6.92 -10.66
N TRP A 85 -10.85 -6.50 -9.44
CA TRP A 85 -12.22 -6.27 -8.99
C TRP A 85 -12.90 -5.20 -9.83
N ALA A 86 -12.27 -4.03 -10.00
CA ALA A 86 -12.83 -2.90 -10.73
C ALA A 86 -13.11 -3.20 -12.22
N LEU A 87 -12.27 -4.02 -12.85
CA LEU A 87 -12.38 -4.40 -14.27
C LEU A 87 -13.12 -5.72 -14.50
N ILE A 88 -13.60 -6.39 -13.45
CA ILE A 88 -14.18 -7.75 -13.51
C ILE A 88 -13.24 -8.70 -14.29
N ALA A 89 -11.94 -8.55 -14.05
CA ALA A 89 -10.93 -9.21 -14.85
C ALA A 89 -10.77 -10.68 -14.47
N ARG A 90 -10.56 -11.54 -15.46
CA ARG A 90 -10.17 -12.94 -15.23
C ARG A 90 -8.78 -12.99 -14.58
N GLU A 91 -8.52 -14.05 -13.81
CA GLU A 91 -7.25 -14.24 -13.10
C GLU A 91 -6.01 -14.19 -14.03
N SER A 92 -6.14 -14.72 -15.26
CA SER A 92 -5.04 -14.77 -16.23
C SER A 92 -4.64 -13.43 -16.83
N VAL A 93 -5.40 -12.34 -16.61
CA VAL A 93 -5.06 -11.03 -17.16
C VAL A 93 -3.76 -10.50 -16.51
N PRO A 94 -2.73 -10.16 -17.29
CA PRO A 94 -1.48 -9.65 -16.74
C PRO A 94 -1.64 -8.28 -16.07
N PHE A 95 -0.90 -8.03 -14.99
CA PHE A 95 -0.97 -6.76 -14.25
C PHE A 95 -0.72 -5.52 -15.14
N LYS A 96 0.20 -5.59 -16.10
CA LYS A 96 0.42 -4.51 -17.10
C LYS A 96 -0.86 -4.14 -17.84
N ARG A 97 -1.66 -5.14 -18.23
CA ARG A 97 -2.89 -4.93 -18.98
C ARG A 97 -3.97 -4.31 -18.09
N LEU A 98 -4.11 -4.77 -16.85
CA LEU A 98 -5.02 -4.16 -15.87
C LEU A 98 -4.76 -2.66 -15.70
N ILE A 99 -3.49 -2.26 -15.61
CA ILE A 99 -3.10 -0.85 -15.46
C ILE A 99 -3.51 -0.02 -16.69
N ASN A 100 -3.30 -0.56 -17.89
CA ASN A 100 -3.64 0.14 -19.12
C ASN A 100 -5.16 0.22 -19.32
N ASP A 101 -5.89 -0.85 -19.00
CA ASP A 101 -7.34 -0.92 -19.13
C ASP A 101 -7.99 0.07 -18.14
N GLY A 102 -7.52 0.12 -16.88
CA GLY A 102 -7.99 1.10 -15.89
C GLY A 102 -7.74 2.57 -16.28
N LEU A 103 -6.59 2.86 -16.91
CA LEU A 103 -6.32 4.19 -17.48
C LEU A 103 -7.29 4.51 -18.63
N SER A 104 -7.53 3.54 -19.53
CA SER A 104 -8.44 3.72 -20.66
C SER A 104 -9.90 3.94 -20.25
N GLU A 105 -10.30 3.40 -19.09
CA GLU A 105 -11.61 3.63 -18.48
C GLU A 105 -11.69 4.93 -17.65
N GLY A 106 -10.60 5.70 -17.57
CA GLY A 106 -10.56 6.96 -16.84
C GLY A 106 -10.61 6.80 -15.31
N MET A 107 -10.21 5.65 -14.77
CA MET A 107 -10.19 5.44 -13.30
C MET A 107 -9.16 6.31 -12.58
N TYR A 108 -8.08 6.68 -13.29
CA TYR A 108 -6.98 7.50 -12.78
C TYR A 108 -6.22 8.17 -13.93
N ASP A 109 -5.33 9.10 -13.58
CA ASP A 109 -4.52 9.87 -14.53
C ASP A 109 -3.23 9.14 -14.97
N ASP A 110 -2.56 9.69 -15.99
CA ASP A 110 -1.29 9.16 -16.52
C ASP A 110 -0.21 9.06 -15.44
N ARG A 111 -0.19 10.01 -14.49
CA ARG A 111 0.77 10.02 -13.37
C ARG A 111 0.57 8.79 -12.49
N THR A 112 -0.67 8.45 -12.17
CA THR A 112 -1.00 7.25 -11.39
C THR A 112 -0.67 5.98 -12.18
N ALA A 113 -0.91 5.98 -13.49
CA ALA A 113 -0.53 4.86 -14.35
C ALA A 113 1.00 4.64 -14.39
N GLU A 114 1.80 5.70 -14.41
CA GLU A 114 3.26 5.62 -14.32
C GLU A 114 3.70 4.99 -12.98
N GLN A 115 3.14 5.46 -11.86
CA GLN A 115 3.39 4.90 -10.53
C GLN A 115 3.01 3.42 -10.45
N LEU A 116 1.89 3.04 -11.06
CA LEU A 116 1.44 1.65 -11.15
C LEU A 116 2.40 0.77 -11.95
N HIS A 117 2.98 1.27 -13.05
CA HIS A 117 3.98 0.51 -13.81
C HIS A 117 5.28 0.32 -13.03
N VAL A 118 5.72 1.32 -12.25
CA VAL A 118 6.85 1.17 -11.31
C VAL A 118 6.51 0.12 -10.24
N GLY A 119 5.32 0.19 -9.65
CA GLY A 119 4.85 -0.80 -8.67
C GLY A 119 4.77 -2.22 -9.24
N ARG A 120 4.34 -2.37 -10.50
CA ARG A 120 4.30 -3.64 -11.22
C ARG A 120 5.71 -4.25 -11.37
N GLU A 121 6.70 -3.45 -11.72
CA GLU A 121 8.08 -3.91 -11.84
C GLU A 121 8.60 -4.42 -10.51
N LEU A 122 8.37 -3.65 -9.44
CA LEU A 122 8.75 -4.06 -8.08
C LEU A 122 8.01 -5.33 -7.63
N ARG A 123 6.71 -5.46 -7.91
CA ARG A 123 5.92 -6.68 -7.63
C ARG A 123 6.51 -7.90 -8.35
N ASN A 124 6.96 -7.73 -9.59
CA ASN A 124 7.56 -8.82 -10.36
C ASN A 124 8.90 -9.24 -9.75
N GLU A 125 9.71 -8.30 -9.26
CA GLU A 125 10.94 -8.59 -8.52
C GLU A 125 10.67 -9.37 -7.24
N PHE A 126 9.64 -9.02 -6.47
CA PHE A 126 9.23 -9.79 -5.29
C PHE A 126 8.78 -11.21 -5.63
N SER A 127 8.15 -11.41 -6.79
CA SER A 127 7.68 -12.72 -7.24
C SER A 127 8.79 -13.62 -7.78
N HIS A 128 9.90 -13.03 -8.24
CA HIS A 128 11.05 -13.74 -8.79
C HIS A 128 12.35 -13.23 -8.15
N PRO A 129 12.50 -13.43 -6.82
CA PRO A 129 13.55 -12.77 -6.07
C PRO A 129 14.92 -13.33 -6.46
N LYS A 130 15.81 -12.45 -6.91
CA LYS A 130 17.25 -12.77 -7.07
C LYS A 130 18.01 -12.61 -5.76
N ASN A 131 17.55 -11.67 -4.92
CA ASN A 131 18.06 -11.36 -3.58
C ASN A 131 16.86 -11.09 -2.67
N GLN A 132 17.07 -11.10 -1.34
CA GLN A 132 16.05 -10.66 -0.38
C GLN A 132 16.09 -9.12 -0.24
N PRO A 133 15.10 -8.39 -0.76
CA PRO A 133 15.07 -6.94 -0.61
C PRO A 133 14.86 -6.55 0.85
N ALA A 134 15.68 -5.63 1.35
CA ALA A 134 15.52 -5.01 2.66
C ALA A 134 15.18 -3.53 2.47
N PHE A 135 13.96 -3.15 2.84
CA PHE A 135 13.49 -1.77 2.69
C PHE A 135 13.65 -1.02 4.00
N SER A 136 14.10 0.24 3.91
CA SER A 136 14.06 1.15 5.05
C SER A 136 12.65 1.67 5.29
N LEU A 137 12.40 2.18 6.50
CA LEU A 137 11.14 2.87 6.83
C LEU A 137 10.85 4.01 5.84
N GLY A 138 11.88 4.78 5.46
CA GLY A 138 11.77 5.88 4.51
C GLY A 138 11.48 5.43 3.07
N MET A 139 11.81 4.19 2.71
CA MET A 139 11.40 3.59 1.43
C MET A 139 9.99 3.00 1.51
N ALA A 140 9.69 2.25 2.57
CA ALA A 140 8.44 1.50 2.68
C ALA A 140 7.23 2.40 2.91
N ALA A 141 7.32 3.39 3.81
CA ALA A 141 6.19 4.26 4.14
C ALA A 141 5.56 4.96 2.92
N PRO A 142 6.31 5.66 2.04
CA PRO A 142 5.71 6.31 0.88
C PRO A 142 5.13 5.32 -0.14
N MET A 143 5.73 4.12 -0.30
CA MET A 143 5.20 3.09 -1.20
C MET A 143 3.88 2.50 -0.69
N LEU A 144 3.80 2.25 0.61
CA LEU A 144 2.59 1.78 1.29
C LEU A 144 1.49 2.84 1.20
N GLU A 145 1.79 4.10 1.52
CA GLU A 145 0.87 5.22 1.40
C GLU A 145 0.34 5.38 -0.02
N THR A 146 1.23 5.31 -1.01
CA THR A 146 0.86 5.41 -2.44
C THR A 146 -0.07 4.26 -2.82
N SER A 147 0.22 3.03 -2.42
CA SER A 147 -0.64 1.87 -2.68
C SER A 147 -2.05 2.07 -2.10
N HIS A 148 -2.15 2.58 -0.87
CA HIS A 148 -3.42 2.91 -0.22
C HIS A 148 -4.20 3.99 -0.99
N ARG A 149 -3.53 5.07 -1.41
CA ARG A 149 -4.15 6.13 -2.22
C ARG A 149 -4.65 5.61 -3.55
N VAL A 150 -3.86 4.79 -4.24
CA VAL A 150 -4.23 4.22 -5.54
C VAL A 150 -5.43 3.30 -5.42
N VAL A 151 -5.48 2.43 -4.40
CA VAL A 151 -6.66 1.59 -4.15
C VAL A 151 -7.89 2.45 -3.89
N ALA A 152 -7.77 3.49 -3.05
CA ALA A 152 -8.89 4.39 -2.80
C ALA A 152 -9.40 5.05 -4.10
N VAL A 153 -8.49 5.58 -4.93
CA VAL A 153 -8.84 6.18 -6.23
C VAL A 153 -9.56 5.19 -7.14
N ILE A 154 -9.06 3.96 -7.28
CA ILE A 154 -9.69 2.92 -8.11
C ILE A 154 -11.11 2.59 -7.58
N CYS A 155 -11.24 2.39 -6.28
CA CYS A 155 -12.52 2.03 -5.67
C CYS A 155 -13.56 3.16 -5.78
N ASP A 156 -13.15 4.41 -5.56
CA ASP A 156 -14.02 5.57 -5.70
C ASP A 156 -14.44 5.80 -7.15
N ALA A 157 -13.57 5.53 -8.12
CA ALA A 157 -13.93 5.58 -9.53
C ALA A 157 -14.99 4.53 -9.92
N VAL A 158 -14.97 3.34 -9.31
CA VAL A 158 -16.02 2.32 -9.51
C VAL A 158 -17.35 2.77 -8.91
N GLU A 159 -17.33 3.31 -7.69
CA GLU A 159 -18.53 3.82 -7.03
C GLU A 159 -19.16 4.98 -7.81
N ALA A 160 -18.34 5.96 -8.23
CA ALA A 160 -18.81 7.11 -8.99
C ALA A 160 -19.47 6.74 -10.33
N ARG A 161 -19.05 5.64 -10.96
CA ARG A 161 -19.66 5.12 -12.20
C ARG A 161 -20.93 4.31 -11.95
N SER A 162 -21.10 3.81 -10.73
CA SER A 162 -22.26 2.98 -10.31
C SER A 162 -23.38 3.84 -9.73
N ALA A 163 -23.10 5.08 -9.35
CA ALA A 163 -24.09 6.03 -8.84
C ALA A 163 -25.15 6.35 -9.92
N PRO A 164 -26.45 6.29 -9.59
CA PRO A 164 -27.49 6.67 -10.54
C PRO A 164 -27.37 8.15 -10.89
N VAL A 165 -27.52 8.47 -12.19
CA VAL A 165 -27.58 9.86 -12.66
C VAL A 165 -28.86 10.49 -12.10
N GLU A 166 -28.73 11.35 -11.07
CA GLU A 166 -29.84 12.16 -10.60
C GLU A 166 -30.31 13.07 -11.74
N GLY A 167 -31.54 12.86 -12.24
CA GLY A 167 -32.20 13.78 -13.18
C GLY A 167 -32.73 13.20 -14.50
N ALA A 168 -32.77 11.88 -14.69
CA ALA A 168 -33.50 11.29 -15.83
C ALA A 168 -34.93 10.89 -15.44
N THR A 169 -35.81 11.88 -15.29
CA THR A 169 -37.28 11.72 -15.29
C THR A 169 -37.91 12.77 -16.18
#